data_AF-A0A7X7T7W2-F1
#
_entry.id   AF-A0A7X7T7W2-F1
#
_cell.length_a   1.000
_cell.length_b   1.000
_cell.length_c   1.000
_cell.angle_alpha   90.00
_cell.angle_beta   90.00
_cell.angle_gamma   90.00
#
_symmetry.space_group_name_H-M   'P 1'
#
loop_
_entity.id
_entity.type
_entity.pdbx_description
1 polymer ?
#
loop_
_entity_poly.entity_id
_entity_poly.type
_entity_poly.pdbx_seq_one_letter_code
_entity_poly.pdbx_strand_id
1 'polypeptide(L)'
;MTSLSTLDQRPGRRAWRLLATCSRGLEGVVGAELRAMGAAGVEEGRGVVEFSGGLEEVYRANVGLRAAMRVLLHLTQGEAGGREALFALASAVAWEDWVRPEQTIVVDAAGRTQAFRNSGFAALVVKDAVVDRLRSRTG
;
A
#
# COMPACT_ATOMS: atom_id res chain seq x y z
N MET A 1 -3.44 35.44 9.77
CA MET A 1 -3.48 35.24 8.30
C MET A 1 -2.26 34.45 7.87
N THR A 2 -2.12 33.23 8.40
CA THR A 2 -1.00 32.34 8.09
C THR A 2 -1.50 31.35 7.07
N SER A 3 -0.85 31.39 5.93
CA SER A 3 -1.16 30.71 4.69
C SER A 3 -1.63 29.26 4.88
N LEU A 4 -2.85 28.97 4.44
CA LEU A 4 -3.42 27.61 4.27
C LEU A 4 -2.75 26.84 3.10
N SER A 5 -1.63 27.34 2.57
CA SER A 5 -0.96 26.86 1.36
C SER A 5 -0.08 25.61 1.55
N THR A 6 -0.03 25.02 2.75
CA THR A 6 0.78 23.79 3.00
C THR A 6 -0.04 22.51 2.89
N LEU A 7 -1.37 22.59 2.74
CA LEU A 7 -2.23 21.40 2.55
C LEU A 7 -2.40 21.00 1.07
N ASP A 8 -1.65 21.63 0.15
CA ASP A 8 -1.84 21.52 -1.31
C ASP A 8 -0.78 20.67 -2.03
N GLN A 9 0.00 19.87 -1.30
CA GLN A 9 0.80 18.78 -1.88
C GLN A 9 0.10 17.42 -1.77
N ARG A 10 -1.24 17.39 -1.76
CA ARG A 10 -1.99 16.13 -1.73
C ARG A 10 -1.73 15.36 -3.04
N PRO A 11 -1.49 14.04 -3.02
CA PRO A 11 -1.24 13.26 -4.22
C PRO A 11 -2.52 13.02 -5.06
N GLY A 12 -3.24 14.10 -5.39
CA GLY A 12 -4.57 14.10 -6.01
C GLY A 12 -4.60 14.08 -7.55
N ARG A 13 -3.48 13.88 -8.25
CA ARG A 13 -3.45 13.75 -9.72
C ARG A 13 -2.75 12.50 -10.26
N ARG A 14 -2.26 11.60 -9.41
CA ARG A 14 -1.67 10.33 -9.86
C ARG A 14 -2.67 9.21 -9.73
N ALA A 15 -2.91 8.51 -10.84
CA ALA A 15 -3.55 7.21 -10.80
C ALA A 15 -2.58 6.23 -10.13
N TRP A 16 -3.05 5.60 -9.06
CA TRP A 16 -2.31 4.59 -8.32
C TRP A 16 -2.77 3.20 -8.70
N ARG A 17 -1.88 2.23 -8.48
CA ARG A 17 -2.25 0.82 -8.41
C ARG A 17 -2.80 0.52 -7.02
N LEU A 18 -4.03 0.04 -6.96
CA LEU A 18 -4.79 -0.25 -5.76
C LEU A 18 -5.13 -1.74 -5.71
N LEU A 19 -5.21 -2.28 -4.49
CA LEU A 19 -5.49 -3.69 -4.24
C LEU A 19 -6.66 -3.82 -3.26
N ALA A 20 -7.73 -4.48 -3.69
CA ALA A 20 -8.84 -4.88 -2.82
C ALA A 20 -8.65 -6.34 -2.41
N THR A 21 -8.24 -6.60 -1.16
CA THR A 21 -8.09 -7.98 -0.65
C THR A 21 -9.44 -8.57 -0.32
N CYS A 22 -9.62 -9.87 -0.55
CA CYS A 22 -10.85 -10.59 -0.23
C CYS A 22 -10.61 -12.08 0.06
N SER A 23 -11.62 -12.76 0.59
CA SER A 23 -11.60 -14.21 0.73
C SER A 23 -11.56 -14.87 -0.64
N ARG A 24 -10.79 -15.96 -0.77
CA ARG A 24 -10.71 -16.73 -2.01
C ARG A 24 -12.10 -17.21 -2.44
N GLY A 25 -12.40 -17.07 -3.72
CA GLY A 25 -13.71 -17.32 -4.32
C GLY A 25 -14.62 -16.09 -4.41
N LEU A 26 -14.28 -14.97 -3.76
CA LEU A 26 -15.04 -13.70 -3.84
C LEU A 26 -14.42 -12.68 -4.80
N GLU A 27 -13.34 -13.02 -5.51
CA GLU A 27 -12.65 -12.09 -6.39
C GLU A 27 -13.56 -11.56 -7.49
N GLY A 28 -14.38 -12.44 -8.09
CA GLY A 28 -15.38 -12.04 -9.09
C GLY A 28 -16.48 -11.12 -8.52
N VAL A 29 -16.87 -11.30 -7.26
CA VAL A 29 -17.85 -10.43 -6.59
C VAL A 29 -17.26 -9.04 -6.38
N VAL A 30 -16.04 -8.96 -5.81
CA VAL A 30 -15.35 -7.69 -5.59
C VAL A 30 -15.04 -7.00 -6.92
N GLY A 31 -14.63 -7.76 -7.94
CA GLY A 31 -14.40 -7.25 -9.29
C GLY A 31 -15.67 -6.65 -9.91
N ALA A 32 -16.82 -7.32 -9.74
CA ALA A 32 -18.11 -6.78 -10.18
C ALA A 32 -18.50 -5.49 -9.43
N GLU A 33 -18.32 -5.43 -8.10
CA GLU A 33 -18.55 -4.22 -7.32
C GLU A 33 -17.67 -3.06 -7.80
N LEU A 34 -16.37 -3.31 -8.01
CA LEU A 34 -15.42 -2.32 -8.51
C LEU A 34 -15.82 -1.78 -9.90
N ARG A 35 -16.17 -2.66 -10.83
CA ARG A 35 -16.64 -2.26 -12.17
C ARG A 35 -17.94 -1.47 -12.11
N ALA A 36 -18.88 -1.87 -11.25
CA ALA A 36 -20.14 -1.14 -11.05
C ALA A 36 -19.92 0.27 -10.48
N MET A 37 -18.88 0.47 -9.67
CA MET A 37 -18.45 1.80 -9.18
C MET A 37 -17.64 2.62 -10.20
N GLY A 38 -17.38 2.07 -11.39
CA GLY A 38 -16.61 2.73 -12.44
C GLY A 38 -15.09 2.68 -12.26
N ALA A 39 -14.57 1.74 -11.46
CA ALA A 39 -13.12 1.57 -11.31
C ALA A 39 -12.48 1.11 -12.63
N ALA A 40 -11.29 1.63 -12.92
CA ALA A 40 -10.53 1.28 -14.11
C ALA A 40 -9.53 0.15 -13.84
N GLY A 41 -9.20 -0.64 -14.88
CA GLY A 41 -8.14 -1.66 -14.81
C GLY A 41 -8.41 -2.77 -13.79
N VAL A 42 -9.66 -3.22 -13.67
CA VAL A 42 -10.08 -4.22 -12.69
C VAL A 42 -9.62 -5.62 -13.13
N GLU A 43 -8.61 -6.14 -12.45
CA GLU A 43 -7.98 -7.43 -12.71
C GLU A 43 -8.12 -8.34 -11.48
N GLU A 44 -8.70 -9.53 -11.68
CA GLU A 44 -8.95 -10.49 -10.61
C GLU A 44 -7.72 -11.40 -10.42
N GLY A 45 -7.21 -11.43 -9.20
CA GLY A 45 -6.09 -12.28 -8.78
C GLY A 45 -6.54 -13.37 -7.81
N ARG A 46 -5.58 -13.91 -7.03
CA ARG A 46 -5.88 -14.92 -6.00
C ARG A 46 -6.02 -14.24 -4.63
N GLY A 47 -7.26 -14.10 -4.15
CA GLY A 47 -7.61 -13.43 -2.88
C GLY A 47 -7.44 -11.91 -2.93
N VAL A 48 -7.31 -11.34 -4.14
CA VAL A 48 -7.10 -9.91 -4.35
C VAL A 48 -7.66 -9.51 -5.72
N VAL A 49 -8.19 -8.29 -5.81
CA VAL A 49 -8.54 -7.65 -7.08
C VAL A 49 -7.73 -6.37 -7.21
N GLU A 50 -6.97 -6.24 -8.29
CA GLU A 50 -6.21 -5.04 -8.61
C GLU A 50 -7.11 -4.07 -9.39
N PHE A 51 -6.96 -2.77 -9.14
CA PHE A 51 -7.62 -1.71 -9.88
C PHE A 51 -6.77 -0.44 -9.86
N SER A 52 -7.12 0.54 -10.70
CA SER A 52 -6.41 1.82 -10.77
C SER A 52 -7.31 2.99 -10.41
N GLY A 53 -6.76 3.98 -9.71
CA GLY A 53 -7.52 5.16 -9.33
C GLY A 53 -6.73 6.15 -8.49
N GLY A 54 -7.27 7.35 -8.35
CA GLY A 54 -6.75 8.37 -7.43
C GLY A 54 -7.36 8.25 -6.04
N LEU A 55 -7.24 9.33 -5.27
CA LEU A 55 -7.76 9.39 -3.92
C LEU A 55 -9.29 9.25 -3.84
N GLU A 56 -10.01 9.71 -4.87
CA GLU A 56 -11.46 9.54 -4.94
C GLU A 56 -11.84 8.06 -5.04
N GLU A 57 -11.20 7.29 -5.91
CA GLU A 57 -11.42 5.85 -6.03
C GLU A 57 -11.04 5.11 -4.76
N VAL A 58 -9.98 5.53 -4.05
CA VAL A 58 -9.63 4.97 -2.75
C VAL A 58 -10.77 5.16 -1.76
N TYR A 59 -11.31 6.38 -1.62
CA TYR A 59 -12.42 6.63 -0.71
C TYR A 59 -13.69 5.88 -1.13
N ARG A 60 -14.02 5.91 -2.42
CA ARG A 60 -15.20 5.22 -2.95
C ARG A 60 -15.12 3.72 -2.71
N ALA A 61 -13.96 3.09 -2.94
CA ALA A 61 -13.75 1.67 -2.69
C ALA A 61 -13.86 1.32 -1.20
N ASN A 62 -13.28 2.13 -0.30
CA ASN A 62 -13.35 1.87 1.15
C ASN A 62 -14.78 1.96 1.69
N VAL A 63 -15.63 2.83 1.14
CA VAL A 63 -17.02 3.00 1.58
C VAL A 63 -17.98 2.06 0.84
N GLY A 64 -17.70 1.76 -0.43
CA GLY A 64 -18.63 1.09 -1.33
C GLY A 64 -18.48 -0.43 -1.40
N LEU A 65 -17.29 -0.98 -1.17
CA LEU A 65 -17.06 -2.42 -1.25
C LEU A 65 -17.66 -3.13 -0.03
N ARG A 66 -18.42 -4.20 -0.29
CA ARG A 66 -19.05 -5.01 0.77
C ARG A 66 -18.38 -6.37 0.94
N ALA A 67 -17.77 -6.88 -0.12
CA ALA A 67 -17.09 -8.18 -0.11
C ALA A 67 -15.57 -8.07 0.10
N ALA A 68 -14.99 -6.86 0.02
CA ALA A 68 -13.57 -6.64 0.26
C ALA A 68 -13.25 -6.49 1.76
N MET A 69 -12.06 -6.94 2.16
CA MET A 69 -11.57 -6.86 3.53
C MET A 69 -10.68 -5.63 3.78
N ARG A 70 -9.90 -5.23 2.77
CA ARG A 70 -8.97 -4.09 2.83
C ARG A 70 -8.78 -3.50 1.43
N VAL A 71 -8.65 -2.18 1.35
CA VAL A 71 -8.21 -1.45 0.16
C VAL A 71 -6.82 -0.90 0.44
N LEU A 72 -5.83 -1.40 -0.29
CA LEU A 72 -4.42 -1.10 -0.08
C LEU A 72 -3.85 -0.36 -1.28
N LEU A 73 -2.95 0.59 -1.00
CA LEU A 73 -2.13 1.21 -2.02
C LEU A 73 -0.88 0.37 -2.28
N HIS A 74 -0.57 0.10 -3.55
CA HIS A 74 0.65 -0.61 -3.91
C HIS A 74 1.81 0.37 -4.09
N LEU A 75 2.73 0.41 -3.12
CA LEU A 75 3.83 1.38 -3.09
C LEU A 75 5.09 0.94 -3.85
N THR A 76 5.45 -0.35 -3.77
CA THR A 76 6.64 -0.89 -4.44
C THR A 76 6.53 -2.41 -4.59
N GLN A 77 7.21 -2.94 -5.60
CA GLN A 77 7.38 -4.36 -5.85
C GLN A 77 8.78 -4.61 -6.40
N GLY A 78 9.41 -5.70 -5.99
CA GLY A 78 10.71 -6.09 -6.50
C GLY A 78 11.18 -7.41 -5.91
N GLU A 79 12.33 -7.88 -6.39
CA GLU A 79 12.97 -9.07 -5.84
C GLU A 79 13.62 -8.76 -4.49
N ALA A 80 13.36 -9.61 -3.51
CA ALA A 80 13.94 -9.53 -2.18
C ALA A 80 14.61 -10.87 -1.82
N GLY A 81 15.81 -11.08 -2.38
CA GLY A 81 16.58 -12.32 -2.19
C GLY A 81 17.22 -12.50 -0.81
N GLY A 82 17.04 -11.54 0.09
CA GLY A 82 17.67 -11.53 1.41
C GLY A 82 17.35 -10.23 2.17
N ARG A 83 17.91 -10.10 3.38
CA ARG A 83 17.67 -8.97 4.27
C ARG A 83 18.01 -7.63 3.59
N GLU A 84 19.18 -7.55 2.99
CA GLU A 84 19.73 -6.33 2.38
C GLU A 84 18.87 -5.88 1.19
N ALA A 85 18.44 -6.84 0.36
CA ALA A 85 17.55 -6.56 -0.77
C ALA A 85 16.17 -6.07 -0.30
N LEU A 86 15.59 -6.70 0.73
CA LEU A 86 14.31 -6.25 1.30
C LEU A 86 14.44 -4.86 1.93
N PHE A 87 15.52 -4.61 2.67
CA PHE A 87 15.80 -3.32 3.28
C PHE A 87 15.94 -2.23 2.21
N ALA A 88 16.71 -2.49 1.15
CA ALA A 88 16.88 -1.55 0.05
C ALA A 88 15.56 -1.28 -0.70
N LEU A 89 14.78 -2.33 -0.99
CA LEU A 89 13.47 -2.20 -1.65
C LEU A 89 12.50 -1.37 -0.82
N ALA A 90 12.42 -1.62 0.49
CA ALA A 90 11.59 -0.84 1.41
C ALA A 90 12.11 0.59 1.55
N SER A 91 13.42 0.79 1.63
CA SER A 91 14.05 2.13 1.72
C SER A 91 13.87 2.95 0.46
N ALA A 92 13.59 2.35 -0.70
CA ALA A 92 13.41 3.08 -1.97
C ALA A 92 12.11 3.90 -2.01
N VAL A 93 11.10 3.52 -1.24
CA VAL A 93 9.82 4.26 -1.14
C VAL A 93 10.04 5.58 -0.41
N ALA A 94 9.51 6.68 -0.95
CA ALA A 94 9.51 8.00 -0.31
C ALA A 94 8.55 8.09 0.88
N TRP A 95 8.89 7.42 1.98
CA TRP A 95 8.08 7.36 3.19
C TRP A 95 7.74 8.73 3.78
N GLU A 96 8.59 9.73 3.56
CA GLU A 96 8.35 11.12 3.95
C GLU A 96 7.08 11.73 3.30
N ASP A 97 6.63 11.19 2.17
CA ASP A 97 5.39 11.61 1.50
C ASP A 97 4.14 10.96 2.14
N TRP A 98 4.32 9.92 2.97
CA TRP A 98 3.25 9.09 3.53
C TRP A 98 3.12 9.17 5.06
N VAL A 99 4.23 9.34 5.77
CA VAL A 99 4.31 9.27 7.23
C VAL A 99 5.04 10.50 7.76
N ARG A 100 4.34 11.29 8.58
CA ARG A 100 4.95 12.44 9.28
C ARG A 100 5.70 11.97 10.54
N PRO A 101 6.72 12.72 11.01
CA PRO A 101 7.54 12.33 12.17
C PRO A 101 6.76 12.03 13.45
N GLU A 102 5.60 12.67 13.64
CA GLU A 102 4.77 12.52 14.84
C GLU A 102 3.84 11.29 14.77
N GLN A 103 3.80 10.59 13.63
CA GLN A 103 2.90 9.45 13.42
C GLN A 103 3.58 8.13 13.79
N THR A 104 2.77 7.18 14.26
CA THR A 104 3.23 5.82 14.52
C THR A 104 3.03 4.94 13.30
N ILE A 105 3.89 3.94 13.15
CA ILE A 105 3.79 2.92 12.10
C ILE A 105 3.72 1.53 12.71
N VAL A 106 3.00 0.64 12.03
CA VAL A 106 3.02 -0.80 12.27
C VAL A 106 3.28 -1.46 10.93
N VAL A 107 4.15 -2.47 10.93
CA VAL A 107 4.43 -3.28 9.75
C VAL A 107 3.88 -4.68 9.99
N ASP A 108 2.97 -5.10 9.13
CA ASP A 108 2.50 -6.48 9.04
C ASP A 108 3.04 -7.12 7.77
N ALA A 109 3.52 -8.36 7.88
CA ALA A 109 4.11 -9.08 6.76
C ALA A 109 3.40 -10.43 6.61
N ALA A 110 2.99 -10.73 5.39
CA ALA A 110 2.35 -11.98 5.02
C ALA A 110 3.14 -12.70 3.93
N GLY A 111 3.18 -14.03 3.99
CA GLY A 111 3.88 -14.87 3.03
C GLY A 111 5.11 -15.58 3.61
N ARG A 112 5.70 -16.45 2.79
CA ARG A 112 6.91 -17.21 3.12
C ARG A 112 7.75 -17.38 1.87
N THR A 113 9.05 -17.14 2.01
CA THR A 113 10.04 -17.44 0.97
C THR A 113 11.19 -18.22 1.59
N GLN A 114 12.12 -18.72 0.75
CA GLN A 114 13.32 -19.39 1.25
C GLN A 114 14.19 -18.43 2.10
N ALA A 115 14.29 -17.17 1.67
CA ALA A 115 15.01 -16.11 2.38
C ALA A 115 14.26 -15.62 3.64
N PHE A 116 12.92 -15.63 3.61
CA PHE A 116 12.06 -15.16 4.70
C PHE A 116 11.08 -16.24 5.14
N ARG A 117 11.57 -17.16 5.99
CA ARG A 117 10.72 -18.21 6.60
C ARG A 117 9.87 -17.69 7.75
N ASN A 118 10.29 -16.60 8.39
CA ASN A 118 9.60 -15.93 9.48
C ASN A 118 9.14 -14.54 9.01
N SER A 119 7.82 -14.35 8.90
CA SER A 119 7.24 -13.08 8.48
C SER A 119 7.49 -11.94 9.48
N GLY A 120 7.57 -12.24 10.78
CA GLY A 120 7.92 -11.26 11.81
C GLY A 120 9.32 -10.67 11.60
N PHE A 121 10.27 -11.49 11.14
CA PHE A 121 11.60 -10.98 10.78
C PHE A 121 11.55 -10.06 9.57
N ALA A 122 10.79 -10.41 8.52
CA ALA A 122 10.60 -9.53 7.37
C ALA A 122 9.95 -8.19 7.77
N ALA A 123 8.95 -8.21 8.65
CA ALA A 123 8.31 -7.02 9.18
C ALA A 123 9.29 -6.11 9.94
N LEU A 124 10.19 -6.69 10.76
CA LEU A 124 11.23 -5.92 11.45
C LEU A 124 12.20 -5.25 10.46
N VAL A 125 12.67 -5.98 9.45
CA VAL A 125 13.58 -5.43 8.42
C VAL A 125 12.95 -4.25 7.67
N VAL A 126 11.67 -4.38 7.30
CA VAL A 126 10.93 -3.29 6.65
C VAL A 126 10.74 -2.13 7.61
N LYS A 127 10.37 -2.38 8.88
CA LYS A 127 10.24 -1.33 9.89
C LYS A 127 11.54 -0.54 10.05
N ASP A 128 12.68 -1.21 10.16
CA ASP A 128 13.99 -0.57 10.27
C ASP A 128 14.24 0.32 9.04
N ALA A 129 13.99 -0.18 7.82
CA ALA A 129 14.12 0.58 6.59
C ALA A 129 13.23 1.84 6.55
N VAL A 130 11.96 1.74 6.98
CA VAL A 130 11.06 2.90 7.05
C VAL A 130 11.57 3.93 8.05
N VAL A 131 11.92 3.51 9.27
CA VAL A 131 12.37 4.41 10.34
C VAL A 131 13.68 5.10 9.98
N ASP A 132 14.65 4.36 9.45
CA ASP A 132 15.95 4.92 9.08
C ASP A 132 15.83 5.87 7.90
N ARG A 133 14.96 5.56 6.91
CA ARG A 133 14.64 6.52 5.85
C ARG A 133 14.04 7.80 6.43
N LEU A 134 13.03 7.71 7.29
CA LEU A 134 12.41 8.88 7.88
C LEU A 134 13.45 9.73 8.64
N ARG A 135 14.25 9.12 9.54
CA ARG A 135 15.35 9.80 10.26
C ARG A 135 16.33 10.49 9.31
N SER A 136 16.76 9.82 8.25
CA SER A 136 17.72 10.40 7.30
C SER A 136 17.20 11.65 6.58
N ARG A 137 15.87 11.80 6.46
CA ARG A 137 15.21 12.90 5.75
C ARG A 137 14.71 14.00 6.68
N THR A 138 14.36 13.66 7.93
CA THR A 138 13.72 14.59 8.88
C THR A 138 14.58 14.95 10.09
N GLY A 139 15.74 14.31 10.30
CA GLY A 139 16.63 14.52 11.44
C GLY A 139 16.28 13.64 12.65
#